data_AF-A0A9N9XSQ2-F1
#
_entry.id   AF-A0A9N9XSQ2-F1
#
_cell.length_a   1.000
_cell.length_b   1.000
_cell.length_c   1.000
_cell.angle_alpha   90.00
_cell.angle_beta   90.00
_cell.angle_gamma   90.00
#
_symmetry.space_group_name_H-M   'P 1'
#
loop_
_entity.id
_entity.type
_entity.pdbx_description
1 polymer ?
#
loop_
_entity_poly.entity_id
_entity_poly.type
_entity_poly.pdbx_seq_one_letter_code
_entity_poly.pdbx_strand_id
1 'polypeptide(L)'
;MKFNFNRIVFFLGQSKRLFFCRTCSKCYKHSSSRSKHERYECQKEPQFQCVFCDYKTKLPFDLRKHERNKHKEDLRIQEAKMLEPKIEY
;
A
#
# COMPACT_ATOMS: atom_id res chain seq x y z
N MET A 1 -15.73 -17.29 21.34
CA MET A 1 -16.31 -16.19 20.55
C MET A 1 -15.82 -16.30 19.09
N LYS A 2 -16.68 -16.67 18.13
CA LYS A 2 -16.32 -16.77 16.70
C LYS A 2 -17.38 -16.03 15.88
N PHE A 3 -17.20 -14.73 15.66
CA PHE A 3 -18.11 -13.93 14.86
C PHE A 3 -17.83 -14.15 13.37
N ASN A 4 -18.70 -14.90 12.71
CA ASN A 4 -18.63 -15.24 11.29
C ASN A 4 -19.61 -14.33 10.52
N PHE A 5 -19.18 -13.13 10.15
CA PHE A 5 -20.03 -12.17 9.44
C PHE A 5 -19.81 -12.26 7.92
N ASN A 6 -20.40 -13.28 7.29
CA ASN A 6 -20.70 -13.25 5.85
C ASN A 6 -21.96 -12.38 5.66
N ARG A 7 -21.82 -11.05 5.79
CA ARG A 7 -22.92 -10.09 5.57
C ARG A 7 -23.11 -9.88 4.07
N ILE A 8 -24.18 -10.42 3.50
CA ILE A 8 -24.59 -10.16 2.11
C ILE A 8 -25.14 -8.73 2.07
N VAL A 9 -24.49 -7.82 1.33
CA VAL A 9 -25.00 -6.46 1.13
C VAL A 9 -25.91 -6.48 -0.09
N PHE A 10 -27.20 -6.29 0.11
CA PHE A 10 -28.20 -6.19 -0.94
C PHE A 10 -28.11 -4.81 -1.62
N PHE A 11 -27.17 -4.65 -2.55
CA PHE A 11 -27.22 -3.58 -3.56
C PHE A 11 -27.64 -4.22 -4.89
N LEU A 12 -28.87 -3.90 -5.30
CA LEU A 12 -29.51 -4.12 -6.61
C LEU A 12 -28.76 -5.09 -7.56
N GLY A 13 -29.19 -6.35 -7.55
CA GLY A 13 -29.12 -7.22 -8.72
C GLY A 13 -27.91 -8.16 -8.89
N GLN A 14 -26.88 -8.14 -8.04
CA GLN A 14 -25.84 -9.19 -8.08
C GLN A 14 -25.35 -9.58 -6.67
N SER A 15 -25.57 -10.84 -6.26
CA SER A 15 -25.08 -11.39 -4.99
C SER A 15 -23.55 -11.62 -5.00
N LYS A 16 -22.76 -10.54 -5.06
CA LYS A 16 -21.30 -10.66 -4.92
C LYS A 16 -20.95 -10.66 -3.45
N ARG A 17 -20.37 -11.75 -2.95
CA ARG A 17 -19.79 -11.81 -1.60
C ARG A 17 -18.68 -10.77 -1.51
N LEU A 18 -18.85 -9.77 -0.65
CA LEU A 18 -17.82 -8.79 -0.32
C LEU A 18 -16.99 -9.27 0.86
N PHE A 19 -15.73 -8.85 0.91
CA PHE A 19 -14.78 -9.18 1.95
C PHE A 19 -14.65 -8.00 2.92
N PHE A 20 -15.21 -8.15 4.11
CA PHE A 20 -15.19 -7.13 5.16
C PHE A 20 -13.92 -7.19 5.99
N CYS A 21 -13.35 -6.03 6.26
CA CYS A 21 -12.31 -5.88 7.28
C CYS A 21 -12.88 -6.27 8.64
N ARG A 22 -12.08 -6.96 9.46
CA ARG A 22 -12.51 -7.38 10.82
C ARG A 22 -12.42 -6.26 11.85
N THR A 23 -11.61 -5.25 11.55
CA THR A 23 -11.26 -4.18 12.50
C THR A 23 -11.96 -2.87 12.15
N CYS A 24 -12.40 -2.68 10.90
CA CYS A 24 -13.18 -1.52 10.48
C CYS A 24 -14.34 -1.91 9.58
N SER A 25 -15.26 -0.98 9.35
CA SER A 25 -16.48 -1.22 8.55
C SER A 25 -16.26 -1.19 7.02
N LYS A 26 -15.01 -1.23 6.54
CA LYS A 26 -14.72 -1.23 5.09
C LYS A 26 -14.90 -2.62 4.48
N CYS A 27 -15.41 -2.66 3.26
CA CYS A 27 -15.58 -3.88 2.49
C CYS A 27 -14.88 -3.79 1.13
N TYR A 28 -14.47 -4.93 0.60
CA TYR A 28 -13.71 -5.03 -0.63
C TYR A 28 -14.30 -6.10 -1.54
N LYS A 29 -14.17 -5.92 -2.86
CA LYS A 29 -14.59 -6.91 -3.85
C LYS A 29 -13.76 -8.19 -3.81
N HIS A 30 -12.48 -8.10 -3.42
CA HIS A 30 -11.55 -9.22 -3.40
C HIS A 30 -10.96 -9.43 -2.01
N SER A 31 -10.72 -10.70 -1.65
CA SER A 31 -10.07 -11.09 -0.39
C SER A 31 -8.68 -10.49 -0.27
N SER A 32 -7.93 -10.46 -1.37
CA SER A 32 -6.58 -9.90 -1.43
C SER A 32 -6.56 -8.41 -1.12
N SER A 33 -7.53 -7.64 -1.61
CA SER A 33 -7.69 -6.22 -1.29
C SER A 33 -7.96 -6.00 0.19
N ARG A 34 -8.90 -6.77 0.79
CA ARG A 34 -9.13 -6.71 2.23
C ARG A 34 -7.89 -7.06 3.03
N SER A 35 -7.18 -8.14 2.68
CA SER A 35 -5.97 -8.55 3.40
C SER A 35 -4.86 -7.50 3.32
N LYS A 36 -4.69 -6.85 2.16
CA LYS A 36 -3.75 -5.71 2.02
C LYS A 36 -4.14 -4.55 2.92
N HIS A 37 -5.42 -4.19 2.92
CA HIS A 37 -5.95 -3.15 3.79
C HIS A 37 -5.70 -3.46 5.27
N GLU A 38 -6.04 -4.66 5.74
CA GLU A 38 -5.80 -5.09 7.13
C GLU A 38 -4.32 -5.07 7.49
N ARG A 39 -3.44 -5.46 6.55
CA ARG A 39 -2.01 -5.55 6.81
C ARG A 39 -1.32 -4.18 6.87
N TYR A 40 -1.71 -3.23 6.04
CA TYR A 40 -0.92 -2.00 5.85
C TYR A 40 -1.67 -0.70 6.13
N GLU A 41 -2.99 -0.68 6.04
CA GLU A 41 -3.76 0.55 6.10
C GLU A 41 -4.64 0.68 7.34
N CYS A 42 -5.27 -0.43 7.74
CA CYS A 42 -6.27 -0.44 8.80
C CYS A 42 -5.62 -0.12 10.13
N GLN A 43 -6.01 1.00 10.74
CA GLN A 43 -5.46 1.48 12.01
C GLN A 43 -3.93 1.66 11.98
N LYS A 44 -3.36 1.93 10.81
CA LYS A 44 -1.93 2.17 10.64
C LYS A 44 -1.70 3.54 10.04
N GLU A 45 -0.72 4.24 10.58
CA GLU A 45 -0.22 5.50 10.04
C GLU A 45 0.69 5.26 8.83
N PRO A 46 0.88 6.26 7.94
CA PRO A 46 1.83 6.19 6.83
C PRO A 46 3.26 5.91 7.34
N GLN A 47 3.80 4.74 7.00
CA GLN A 47 5.12 4.29 7.49
C GLN A 47 6.21 4.46 6.42
N PHE A 48 5.80 4.61 5.16
CA PHE A 48 6.71 4.65 4.02
C PHE A 48 6.91 6.11 3.62
N GLN A 49 8.04 6.66 4.02
CA GLN A 49 8.49 8.03 3.73
C GLN A 49 9.37 8.04 2.50
N CYS A 50 9.15 9.01 1.60
CA CYS A 50 10.06 9.27 0.50
C CYS A 50 11.38 9.87 1.00
N VAL A 51 12.49 9.46 0.41
CA VAL A 51 13.83 9.97 0.76
C VAL A 51 14.13 11.33 0.12
N PHE A 52 13.36 11.74 -0.88
CA PHE A 52 13.60 12.97 -1.66
C PHE A 52 12.65 14.12 -1.29
N CYS A 53 11.55 13.84 -0.60
CA CYS A 53 10.57 14.86 -0.16
C CYS A 53 9.78 14.38 1.05
N ASP A 54 8.91 15.21 1.63
CA ASP A 54 8.11 14.91 2.83
C ASP A 54 6.88 14.00 2.59
N TYR A 55 6.76 13.40 1.39
CA TYR A 55 5.63 12.54 1.07
C TYR A 55 5.65 11.21 1.84
N LYS A 56 4.54 10.89 2.54
CA LYS A 56 4.34 9.61 3.25
C LYS A 56 3.16 8.83 2.69
N THR A 57 3.29 7.51 2.63
CA THR A 57 2.18 6.60 2.29
C THR A 57 2.14 5.37 3.19
N LYS A 58 0.99 4.71 3.21
CA LYS A 58 0.75 3.45 3.93
C LYS A 58 1.18 2.22 3.13
N LEU A 59 1.37 2.35 1.82
CA LEU A 59 1.68 1.23 0.93
C LEU A 59 3.03 1.40 0.23
N PRO A 60 3.89 0.36 0.21
CA PRO A 60 5.21 0.46 -0.41
C PRO A 60 5.15 0.56 -1.94
N PHE A 61 4.08 0.05 -2.57
CA PHE A 61 3.89 0.19 -4.02
C PHE A 61 3.60 1.64 -4.40
N ASP A 62 2.81 2.36 -3.60
CA ASP A 62 2.49 3.76 -3.85
C ASP A 62 3.72 4.65 -3.65
N LEU A 63 4.61 4.31 -2.71
CA LEU A 63 5.87 5.02 -2.54
C LEU A 63 6.74 4.87 -3.79
N ARG A 64 6.95 3.63 -4.26
CA ARG A 64 7.73 3.39 -5.49
C ARG A 64 7.14 4.08 -6.72
N LYS A 65 5.81 4.11 -6.84
CA LYS A 65 5.13 4.84 -7.91
C LYS A 65 5.36 6.35 -7.79
N HIS A 66 5.29 6.89 -6.56
CA HIS A 66 5.58 8.29 -6.29
C HIS A 66 7.02 8.64 -6.68
N GLU A 67 8.01 7.89 -6.19
CA GLU A 67 9.43 8.12 -6.48
C GLU A 67 9.70 8.07 -7.99
N ARG A 68 9.15 7.08 -8.70
CA ARG A 68 9.32 6.97 -10.16
C ARG A 68 8.73 8.15 -10.94
N ASN A 69 7.63 8.73 -10.46
CA ASN A 69 6.90 9.77 -11.18
C ASN A 69 7.34 11.18 -10.80
N LYS A 70 7.79 11.38 -9.55
CA LYS A 70 8.15 12.70 -8.99
C LYS A 70 9.66 12.89 -8.84
N HIS A 71 10.40 11.81 -8.63
CA HIS A 71 11.84 11.80 -8.33
C HIS A 71 12.60 10.91 -9.32
N LYS A 72 12.14 10.86 -10.57
CA LYS A 72 12.74 10.02 -11.62
C LYS A 72 14.23 10.33 -11.81
N GLU A 73 14.58 11.61 -11.79
CA GLU A 73 15.96 12.04 -11.96
C GLU A 73 16.80 11.79 -10.71
N ASP A 74 16.25 12.09 -9.52
CA ASP A 74 16.92 11.81 -8.25
C ASP A 74 17.23 10.31 -8.09
N LEU A 75 16.31 9.42 -8.51
CA LEU A 75 16.52 7.97 -8.54
C LEU A 75 17.67 7.57 -9.47
N ARG A 76 17.77 8.17 -10.66
CA ARG A 76 18.87 7.89 -11.60
C ARG A 76 20.21 8.31 -11.03
N ILE A 77 20.26 9.49 -10.41
CA ILE A 77 21.47 10.00 -9.74
C ILE A 77 21.84 9.09 -8.57
N GLN A 78 20.86 8.62 -7.79
CA GLN A 78 21.10 7.70 -6.69
C GLN A 78 21.63 6.34 -7.19
N GLU A 79 21.07 5.79 -8.26
CA GLU A 79 21.54 4.54 -8.89
C GLU A 79 22.95 4.70 -9.48
N ALA A 80 23.24 5.84 -10.12
CA ALA A 80 24.56 6.13 -10.69
C ALA A 80 25.65 6.25 -9.61
N LYS A 81 25.35 6.89 -8.48
CA LYS A 81 26.28 7.01 -7.33
C LYS A 81 26.60 5.66 -6.68
N MET A 82 25.68 4.70 -6.73
CA MET A 82 25.92 3.34 -6.21
C MET A 82 26.87 2.52 -7.10
N LEU A 83 27.15 2.96 -8.33
CA LEU A 83 28.06 2.31 -9.26
C LEU A 83 29.45 2.96 -9.28
N GLU A 84 29.70 3.98 -8.47
CA GLU A 84 31.05 4.53 -8.35
C GLU A 84 31.98 3.46 -7.75
N PRO A 85 33.07 3.09 -8.45
CA PRO A 85 34.05 2.18 -7.88
C PRO A 85 34.66 2.85 -6.65
N LYS A 86 34.59 2.19 -5.50
CA LYS A 86 35.37 2.56 -4.32
C LYS A 86 36.84 2.39 -4.67
N ILE A 87 37.48 3.45 -5.16
CA ILE A 87 38.94 3.51 -5.25
C ILE A 87 39.40 3.82 -3.82
N GLU A 88 39.63 2.76 -3.06
CA GLU A 88 40.29 2.82 -1.76
C GLU A 88 41.79 2.98 -2.03
N TYR A 89 42.37 4.08 -1.53
CA TYR A 89 43.78 4.45 -1.69
C TYR A 89 44.69 3.68 -0.73
#